data_AF-A0A8J4MS11-F1
#
_entry.id   AF-A0A8J4MS11-F1
#
_cell.length_a   1.000
_cell.length_b   1.000
_cell.length_c   1.000
_cell.angle_alpha   90.00
_cell.angle_beta   90.00
_cell.angle_gamma   90.00
#
_symmetry.space_group_name_H-M   'P 1'
#
loop_
_entity.id
_entity.type
_entity.pdbx_description
1 polymer ?
#
loop_
_entity_poly.entity_id
_entity_poly.type
_entity_poly.pdbx_seq_one_letter_code
_entity_poly.pdbx_strand_id
1 'polypeptide(L)'
;AMSEQWDVGRALALSGLFRLLQGAGRACAAPFLTLYLRHLGLPASLVGVVAGAKHLAAALWAPLCSRCPKGRRKRRLLVASSLLGSAGASLLLTLIPPADGDVGYKYCNASQQLGDRGAAAAVPGPGTSSHVSAVTNAKAVSKEMVKTTTREPEMPAPYRPPLRGLEKETSGLGSAAIDLAGNAEESLYPTESNELSLFKTTLPTAGGSYESGNLSDHRKDAEGVSFEAVQNIFQDREHQIFLMVLGAVVLWELLATSLEWTVDENLYEYLDFVDATDRYGKLWIWSYLGASVGACSIAVFVDQLNCFLSSTITRLAVHFYGYALLITLSLLVSVFFPIHVPKRTDHVNKTAKALALLWSDGRAILYAVTVFLTGAAGSAVQNFLFWQMQDRGSSELYMGLSVAVGLLAEILLYFFKGKLLRTFSSVKIVAVSLSLLAVQLLCYSFLWTAWSVLLVQILSAFSSGALWWVVNMTVDDIATPGMERSLHAVLQSLCYGGGASLGSFAGGFVVKHFGLAVLYRAWCVCLVLWLFLILILQSKLPRQKKINYSRLLAADSSDMSDSDEENERDWLVKAMKDESFN
;
A
#
# COMPACT_ATOMS: atom_id res chain seq x y z
N ALA A 1 51.09 4.91 2.06
CA ALA A 1 50.15 5.64 2.94
C ALA A 1 49.59 4.65 3.95
N MET A 2 49.29 5.08 5.18
CA MET A 2 48.73 4.18 6.20
C MET A 2 47.31 3.74 5.82
N SER A 3 46.93 2.54 6.25
CA SER A 3 45.60 1.98 6.02
C SER A 3 44.52 2.81 6.71
N GLU A 4 43.69 3.49 5.92
CA GLU A 4 42.43 4.06 6.40
C GLU A 4 41.51 2.88 6.76
N GLN A 5 41.50 2.50 8.04
CA GLN A 5 40.85 1.28 8.51
C GLN A 5 39.33 1.49 8.56
N TRP A 6 38.66 1.18 7.45
CA TRP A 6 37.23 1.39 7.24
C TRP A 6 36.39 0.74 8.34
N ASP A 7 35.81 1.55 9.23
CA ASP A 7 34.91 1.08 10.28
C ASP A 7 33.55 0.69 9.70
N VAL A 8 33.48 -0.54 9.19
CA VAL A 8 32.27 -1.14 8.60
C VAL A 8 31.15 -1.26 9.64
N GLY A 9 31.50 -1.40 10.93
CA GLY A 9 30.52 -1.46 12.02
C GLY A 9 29.78 -0.14 12.18
N ARG A 10 30.52 0.97 12.31
CA ARG A 10 29.96 2.33 12.37
C ARG A 10 29.22 2.72 11.10
N ALA A 11 29.75 2.35 9.92
CA ALA A 11 29.09 2.62 8.65
C ALA A 11 27.72 1.90 8.55
N LEU A 12 27.64 0.63 8.97
CA LEU A 12 26.38 -0.12 9.02
C LEU A 12 25.42 0.41 10.09
N ALA A 13 25.91 0.83 11.26
CA ALA A 13 25.09 1.42 12.32
C ALA A 13 24.45 2.76 11.87
N LEU A 14 25.24 3.66 11.26
CA LEU A 14 24.74 4.92 10.69
C LEU A 14 23.72 4.66 9.58
N SER A 15 23.96 3.65 8.74
CA SER A 15 23.05 3.27 7.65
C SER A 15 21.74 2.66 8.15
N GLY A 16 21.80 1.83 9.20
CA GLY A 16 20.63 1.30 9.89
C GLY A 16 19.78 2.40 10.53
N LEU A 17 20.42 3.33 11.25
CA LEU A 17 19.74 4.50 11.83
C LEU A 17 19.09 5.40 10.77
N PHE A 18 19.79 5.68 9.66
CA PHE A 18 19.23 6.47 8.57
C PHE A 18 18.00 5.79 7.95
N ARG A 19 18.08 4.48 7.64
CA ARG A 19 16.94 3.71 7.12
C ARG A 19 15.77 3.60 8.10
N LEU A 20 16.06 3.53 9.40
CA LEU A 20 15.05 3.53 10.47
C LEU A 20 14.29 4.86 10.50
N LEU A 21 15.00 6.00 10.48
CA LEU A 21 14.36 7.33 10.44
C LEU A 21 13.56 7.55 9.16
N GLN A 22 14.10 7.15 8.00
CA GLN A 22 13.41 7.26 6.71
C GLN A 22 12.16 6.38 6.64
N GLY A 23 12.24 5.14 7.15
CA GLY A 23 11.10 4.22 7.25
C GLY A 23 10.02 4.73 8.20
N ALA A 24 10.42 5.19 9.39
CA ALA A 24 9.52 5.79 10.37
C ALA A 24 8.79 7.00 9.78
N GLY A 25 9.53 7.93 9.17
CA GLY A 25 8.95 9.11 8.51
C GLY A 25 7.88 8.73 7.49
N ARG A 26 8.19 7.83 6.55
CA ARG A 26 7.20 7.37 5.55
C ARG A 26 5.96 6.77 6.16
N ALA A 27 6.11 5.89 7.14
CA ALA A 27 4.99 5.20 7.75
C ALA A 27 4.07 6.15 8.53
N CYS A 28 4.59 7.31 8.98
CA CYS A 28 3.76 8.34 9.58
C CYS A 28 2.74 8.94 8.61
N ALA A 29 3.07 9.11 7.32
CA ALA A 29 2.23 9.88 6.38
C ALA A 29 1.72 9.09 5.16
N ALA A 30 2.50 8.15 4.61
CA ALA A 30 2.16 7.45 3.38
C ALA A 30 0.81 6.70 3.42
N PRO A 31 0.45 5.91 4.46
CA PRO A 31 -0.84 5.21 4.49
C PRO A 31 -2.00 6.15 4.87
N PHE A 32 -1.72 7.32 5.45
CA PHE A 32 -2.72 8.35 5.77
C PHE A 32 -2.95 9.34 4.61
N LEU A 33 -2.11 9.35 3.57
CA LEU A 33 -2.18 10.30 2.46
C LEU A 33 -3.54 10.27 1.74
N THR A 34 -4.01 9.11 1.32
CA THR A 34 -5.32 9.00 0.64
C THR A 34 -6.49 9.33 1.55
N LEU A 35 -6.35 9.09 2.86
CA LEU A 35 -7.35 9.49 3.85
C LEU A 35 -7.36 11.01 4.03
N TYR A 36 -6.20 11.67 3.98
CA TYR A 36 -6.11 13.13 3.94
C TYR A 36 -6.78 13.72 2.69
N LEU A 37 -6.53 13.14 1.51
CA LEU A 37 -7.16 13.61 0.27
C LEU A 37 -8.70 13.49 0.31
N ARG A 38 -9.24 12.49 1.00
CA ARG A 38 -10.69 12.37 1.28
C ARG A 38 -11.21 13.55 2.12
N HIS A 39 -10.47 13.98 3.13
CA HIS A 39 -10.86 15.10 4.01
C HIS A 39 -10.69 16.47 3.35
N LEU A 40 -9.90 16.58 2.28
CA LEU A 40 -9.89 17.77 1.41
C LEU A 40 -11.14 17.87 0.51
N GLY A 41 -11.98 16.83 0.46
CA GLY A 41 -13.18 16.73 -0.37
C GLY A 41 -12.99 15.96 -1.69
N LEU A 42 -11.79 15.44 -1.99
CA LEU A 42 -11.53 14.85 -3.30
C LEU A 42 -12.25 13.50 -3.49
N PRO A 43 -13.03 13.32 -4.58
CA PRO A 43 -13.72 12.06 -4.87
C PRO A 43 -12.73 10.93 -5.17
N ALA A 44 -13.14 9.68 -4.88
CA ALA A 44 -12.29 8.49 -4.95
C ALA A 44 -11.54 8.29 -6.29
N SER A 45 -12.15 8.71 -7.41
CA SER A 45 -11.50 8.68 -8.73
C SER A 45 -10.28 9.60 -8.80
N LEU A 46 -10.38 10.83 -8.28
CA LEU A 46 -9.26 11.79 -8.28
C LEU A 46 -8.18 11.36 -7.27
N VAL A 47 -8.57 10.81 -6.10
CA VAL A 47 -7.62 10.23 -5.14
C VAL A 47 -6.86 9.06 -5.75
N GLY A 48 -7.52 8.17 -6.50
CA GLY A 48 -6.89 7.09 -7.26
C GLY A 48 -5.95 7.59 -8.36
N VAL A 49 -6.28 8.73 -9.00
CA VAL A 49 -5.39 9.39 -9.97
C VAL A 49 -4.15 9.98 -9.30
N VAL A 50 -4.27 10.68 -8.17
CA VAL A 50 -3.11 11.20 -7.42
C VAL A 50 -2.20 10.04 -6.95
N ALA A 51 -2.78 8.98 -6.39
CA ALA A 51 -2.03 7.80 -5.96
C ALA A 51 -1.34 7.09 -7.14
N GLY A 52 -2.04 6.91 -8.26
CA GLY A 52 -1.47 6.26 -9.45
C GLY A 52 -0.37 7.09 -10.10
N ALA A 53 -0.55 8.41 -10.17
CA ALA A 53 0.48 9.34 -10.62
C ALA A 53 1.71 9.33 -9.71
N LYS A 54 1.54 9.20 -8.38
CA LYS A 54 2.63 9.03 -7.42
C LYS A 54 3.48 7.80 -7.76
N HIS A 55 2.86 6.62 -7.90
CA HIS A 55 3.55 5.38 -8.26
C HIS A 55 4.24 5.45 -9.63
N LEU A 56 3.61 6.09 -10.62
CA LEU A 56 4.18 6.25 -11.95
C LEU A 56 5.39 7.22 -11.95
N ALA A 57 5.28 8.35 -11.24
CA ALA A 57 6.36 9.32 -11.09
C ALA A 57 7.60 8.67 -10.44
N ALA A 58 7.42 7.92 -9.35
CA ALA A 58 8.50 7.17 -8.70
C ALA A 58 9.23 6.23 -9.67
N ALA A 59 8.48 5.46 -10.46
CA ALA A 59 9.02 4.46 -11.37
C ALA A 59 9.75 5.06 -12.59
N LEU A 60 9.27 6.19 -13.11
CA LEU A 60 9.90 6.92 -14.21
C LEU A 60 11.12 7.73 -13.74
N TRP A 61 11.13 8.19 -12.49
CA TRP A 61 12.19 9.06 -11.96
C TRP A 61 13.42 8.31 -11.45
N ALA A 62 13.26 7.14 -10.83
CA ALA A 62 14.39 6.31 -10.39
C ALA A 62 15.48 6.07 -11.48
N PRO A 63 15.16 5.72 -12.74
CA PRO A 63 16.17 5.61 -13.79
C PRO A 63 16.70 6.96 -14.30
N LEU A 64 16.01 8.08 -14.06
CA LEU A 64 16.55 9.43 -14.34
C LEU A 64 17.60 9.82 -13.29
N CYS A 65 17.39 9.48 -12.01
CA CYS A 65 18.39 9.67 -10.95
C CYS A 65 19.74 8.99 -11.26
N SER A 66 19.72 7.86 -11.99
CA SER A 66 20.95 7.16 -12.43
C SER A 66 21.87 7.98 -13.35
N ARG A 67 21.41 9.11 -13.86
CA ARG A 67 22.17 10.05 -14.69
C ARG A 67 22.69 11.27 -13.91
N CYS A 68 22.38 11.39 -12.61
CA CYS A 68 22.76 12.52 -11.77
C CYS A 68 24.29 12.65 -11.56
N PRO A 69 24.79 13.86 -11.26
CA PRO A 69 26.19 14.20 -11.56
C PRO A 69 27.23 13.55 -10.64
N LYS A 70 28.19 12.88 -11.28
CA LYS A 70 29.27 12.09 -10.68
C LYS A 70 30.26 12.99 -9.89
N GLY A 71 30.13 13.03 -8.56
CA GLY A 71 31.10 13.69 -7.66
C GLY A 71 30.62 13.86 -6.21
N ARG A 72 31.51 13.66 -5.22
CA ARG A 72 31.16 13.57 -3.77
C ARG A 72 30.38 14.78 -3.25
N ARG A 73 30.81 16.01 -3.58
CA ARG A 73 30.11 17.25 -3.18
C ARG A 73 28.71 17.38 -3.82
N LYS A 74 28.54 16.91 -5.06
CA LYS A 74 27.25 16.95 -5.78
C LYS A 74 26.27 15.90 -5.25
N ARG A 75 26.73 14.66 -5.00
CA ARG A 75 25.94 13.62 -4.32
C ARG A 75 25.49 14.07 -2.92
N ARG A 76 26.35 14.70 -2.12
CA ARG A 76 25.98 15.30 -0.81
C ARG A 76 24.89 16.39 -0.94
N LEU A 77 25.07 17.32 -1.88
CA LEU A 77 24.08 18.38 -2.11
C LEU A 77 22.73 17.81 -2.58
N LEU A 78 22.74 16.78 -3.43
CA LEU A 78 21.52 16.09 -3.89
C LEU A 78 20.77 15.44 -2.72
N VAL A 79 21.46 14.69 -1.84
CA VAL A 79 20.84 14.09 -0.65
C VAL A 79 20.23 15.17 0.26
N ALA A 80 20.98 16.22 0.60
CA ALA A 80 20.52 17.28 1.48
C ALA A 80 19.34 18.09 0.91
N SER A 81 19.37 18.42 -0.40
CA SER A 81 18.28 19.13 -1.07
C SER A 81 17.04 18.25 -1.28
N SER A 82 17.22 16.95 -1.54
CA SER A 82 16.09 16.00 -1.63
C SER A 82 15.40 15.82 -0.28
N LEU A 83 16.16 15.75 0.83
CA LEU A 83 15.63 15.67 2.20
C LEU A 83 14.84 16.93 2.59
N LEU A 84 15.45 18.11 2.45
CA LEU A 84 14.79 19.37 2.81
C LEU A 84 13.60 19.65 1.88
N GLY A 85 13.75 19.34 0.59
CA GLY A 85 12.70 19.47 -0.41
C GLY A 85 11.53 18.52 -0.19
N SER A 86 11.75 17.25 0.16
CA SER A 86 10.65 16.31 0.42
C SER A 86 9.89 16.66 1.70
N ALA A 87 10.58 17.15 2.73
CA ALA A 87 9.94 17.73 3.91
C ALA A 87 9.10 18.96 3.53
N GLY A 88 9.65 19.91 2.77
CA GLY A 88 8.90 21.08 2.26
C GLY A 88 7.68 20.71 1.43
N ALA A 89 7.81 19.74 0.52
CA ALA A 89 6.71 19.25 -0.32
C ALA A 89 5.61 18.54 0.48
N SER A 90 5.95 17.82 1.56
CA SER A 90 4.94 17.24 2.47
C SER A 90 4.18 18.31 3.26
N LEU A 91 4.83 19.43 3.59
CA LEU A 91 4.20 20.54 4.33
C LEU A 91 3.40 21.46 3.40
N LEU A 92 3.76 21.55 2.11
CA LEU A 92 2.96 22.26 1.10
C LEU A 92 1.53 21.71 1.01
N LEU A 93 1.32 20.41 1.24
CA LEU A 93 -0.02 19.82 1.32
C LEU A 93 -0.85 20.39 2.49
N THR A 94 -0.24 20.63 3.65
CA THR A 94 -0.97 21.15 4.83
C THR A 94 -1.39 22.61 4.70
N LEU A 95 -0.95 23.30 3.65
CA LEU A 95 -1.35 24.67 3.30
C LEU A 95 -2.55 24.72 2.34
N ILE A 96 -2.99 23.58 1.79
CA ILE A 96 -4.14 23.51 0.88
C ILE A 96 -5.43 23.51 1.71
N PRO A 97 -6.33 24.51 1.54
CA PRO A 97 -7.60 24.52 2.24
C PRO A 97 -8.55 23.42 1.70
N PRO A 98 -9.43 22.86 2.55
CA PRO A 98 -10.44 21.90 2.09
C PRO A 98 -11.44 22.54 1.11
N ALA A 99 -12.09 21.71 0.29
CA ALA A 99 -13.14 22.13 -0.63
C ALA A 99 -14.36 22.68 0.12
N ASP A 100 -14.85 21.93 1.11
CA ASP A 100 -15.93 22.38 2.00
C ASP A 100 -15.42 23.34 3.07
N GLY A 101 -16.16 24.43 3.27
CA GLY A 101 -15.93 25.38 4.35
C GLY A 101 -16.42 24.81 5.69
N ASP A 102 -15.47 24.45 6.55
CA ASP A 102 -15.69 24.00 7.94
C ASP A 102 -16.57 22.74 8.10
N VAL A 103 -15.98 21.58 7.79
CA VAL A 103 -16.50 20.28 8.25
C VAL A 103 -16.29 20.15 9.77
N GLY A 104 -17.17 20.81 10.51
CA GLY A 104 -17.07 20.96 11.97
C GLY A 104 -16.84 19.63 12.69
N TYR A 105 -15.69 19.51 13.35
CA TYR A 105 -15.20 18.25 13.92
C TYR A 105 -16.11 17.71 15.04
N LYS A 106 -17.00 16.79 14.67
CA LYS A 106 -18.01 16.16 15.55
C LYS A 106 -17.47 15.22 16.64
N TYR A 107 -16.17 15.31 16.94
CA TYR A 107 -15.44 14.45 17.87
C TYR A 107 -15.17 15.09 19.24
N CYS A 108 -15.36 16.41 19.39
CA CYS A 108 -15.11 17.14 20.64
C CYS A 108 -16.40 17.72 21.26
N ASN A 109 -17.47 16.92 21.34
CA ASN A 109 -18.69 17.35 22.07
C ASN A 109 -18.54 17.06 23.57
N ALA A 110 -17.94 17.98 24.31
CA ALA A 110 -17.48 17.81 25.69
C ALA A 110 -18.61 17.87 26.74
N SER A 111 -19.64 17.03 26.59
CA SER A 111 -20.82 17.00 27.48
C SER A 111 -21.19 15.61 28.04
N GLN A 112 -20.38 14.56 27.79
CA GLN A 112 -20.65 13.19 28.27
C GLN A 112 -19.48 12.47 28.98
N GLN A 113 -18.33 13.11 29.21
CA GLN A 113 -17.21 12.53 29.98
C GLN A 113 -17.09 13.06 31.43
N LEU A 114 -18.22 13.29 32.10
CA LEU A 114 -18.24 13.54 33.55
C LEU A 114 -19.36 12.75 34.23
N GLY A 115 -19.35 11.42 34.05
CA GLY A 115 -20.42 10.55 34.54
C GLY A 115 -20.09 9.07 34.78
N ASP A 116 -18.87 8.58 34.52
CA ASP A 116 -18.55 7.17 34.79
C ASP A 116 -17.07 6.89 35.13
N ARG A 117 -16.66 7.33 36.33
CA ARG A 117 -15.45 6.90 37.03
C ARG A 117 -15.75 6.74 38.53
N GLY A 118 -16.66 5.82 38.86
CA GLY A 118 -17.18 5.70 40.23
C GLY A 118 -17.77 4.35 40.67
N ALA A 119 -17.70 3.28 39.87
CA ALA A 119 -18.28 1.99 40.24
C ALA A 119 -17.44 0.79 39.74
N ALA A 120 -16.50 0.31 40.56
CA ALA A 120 -15.80 -0.95 40.33
C ALA A 120 -15.92 -1.86 41.58
N ALA A 121 -16.52 -3.03 41.40
CA ALA A 121 -16.50 -4.20 42.28
C ALA A 121 -16.74 -4.00 43.79
N ALA A 122 -17.99 -4.19 44.24
CA ALA A 122 -18.29 -4.60 45.62
C ALA A 122 -19.39 -5.67 45.62
N VAL A 123 -19.15 -6.79 46.33
CA VAL A 123 -20.10 -7.90 46.47
C VAL A 123 -20.89 -7.75 47.78
N PRO A 124 -22.22 -7.76 47.77
CA PRO A 124 -23.02 -7.71 49.00
C PRO A 124 -23.26 -9.11 49.59
N GLY A 125 -22.48 -9.46 50.61
CA GLY A 125 -22.90 -10.45 51.62
C GLY A 125 -23.68 -9.77 52.75
N PRO A 126 -24.56 -10.47 53.49
CA PRO A 126 -25.41 -9.85 54.51
C PRO A 126 -24.62 -9.51 55.79
N GLY A 127 -24.77 -8.27 56.28
CA GLY A 127 -24.14 -7.79 57.51
C GLY A 127 -25.04 -6.81 58.25
N THR A 128 -25.20 -6.99 59.55
CA THR A 128 -26.18 -6.29 60.38
C THR A 128 -25.78 -4.88 60.82
N SER A 129 -26.81 -4.09 61.13
CA SER A 129 -26.89 -3.12 62.24
C SER A 129 -26.07 -1.82 62.25
N SER A 130 -26.83 -0.71 62.27
CA SER A 130 -26.86 0.31 63.34
C SER A 130 -26.40 1.74 63.01
N HIS A 131 -27.19 2.69 63.53
CA HIS A 131 -26.89 4.05 64.04
C HIS A 131 -25.97 5.02 63.26
N VAL A 132 -26.14 6.35 63.32
CA VAL A 132 -27.29 7.28 63.51
C VAL A 132 -26.73 8.71 63.37
N SER A 133 -27.40 9.60 62.65
CA SER A 133 -27.41 11.09 62.76
C SER A 133 -28.22 11.63 61.57
N ALA A 134 -29.32 12.38 61.78
CA ALA A 134 -29.35 13.82 62.07
C ALA A 134 -28.74 14.66 60.92
N VAL A 135 -29.40 15.70 60.39
CA VAL A 135 -30.29 16.68 61.06
C VAL A 135 -31.64 16.88 60.32
N THR A 136 -32.61 17.41 61.06
CA THR A 136 -34.01 17.67 60.74
C THR A 136 -34.30 18.54 59.51
N ASN A 137 -35.44 18.28 58.87
CA ASN A 137 -36.46 19.32 58.65
C ASN A 137 -37.89 18.74 58.78
N ALA A 138 -38.82 19.54 59.28
CA ALA A 138 -40.26 19.24 59.38
C ALA A 138 -41.04 20.07 58.34
N LYS A 139 -42.36 19.95 58.11
CA LYS A 139 -43.49 19.44 58.92
C LYS A 139 -44.72 19.18 58.00
N ALA A 140 -45.81 18.64 58.58
CA ALA A 140 -47.12 18.32 57.96
C ALA A 140 -47.12 17.05 57.07
N VAL A 141 -47.90 15.97 57.34
CA VAL A 141 -49.38 15.82 57.51
C VAL A 141 -50.05 15.93 56.13
N SER A 142 -50.77 14.92 55.61
CA SER A 142 -51.86 14.17 56.26
C SER A 142 -51.75 12.63 56.28
N LYS A 143 -52.64 12.00 57.08
CA LYS A 143 -52.93 10.55 57.09
C LYS A 143 -54.18 10.26 56.25
N GLU A 144 -54.29 9.05 55.71
CA GLU A 144 -55.48 8.22 55.96
C GLU A 144 -55.13 6.72 55.94
N MET A 145 -56.11 5.81 56.08
CA MET A 145 -55.93 4.51 56.74
C MET A 145 -56.73 3.37 56.07
N VAL A 146 -56.16 2.14 56.09
CA VAL A 146 -56.91 0.85 56.14
C VAL A 146 -57.64 0.46 54.80
N LYS A 147 -57.77 -0.81 54.35
CA LYS A 147 -57.58 -2.15 54.95
C LYS A 147 -57.02 -3.18 53.92
N THR A 148 -56.04 -3.98 54.37
CA THR A 148 -55.87 -5.46 54.31
C THR A 148 -56.85 -6.33 53.45
N THR A 149 -56.52 -7.50 52.86
CA THR A 149 -55.49 -8.54 53.15
C THR A 149 -55.31 -9.62 52.02
N THR A 150 -54.12 -10.26 51.88
CA THR A 150 -53.83 -11.68 51.43
C THR A 150 -54.28 -12.23 50.03
N ARG A 151 -53.61 -13.20 49.36
CA ARG A 151 -52.27 -13.87 49.50
C ARG A 151 -51.83 -14.55 48.16
N GLU A 152 -50.55 -14.93 48.09
CA GLU A 152 -49.79 -15.69 47.05
C GLU A 152 -50.10 -17.23 47.03
N PRO A 153 -49.38 -18.17 46.33
CA PRO A 153 -48.22 -18.07 45.38
C PRO A 153 -48.21 -19.01 44.12
N GLU A 154 -47.19 -18.82 43.25
CA GLU A 154 -46.35 -19.76 42.44
C GLU A 154 -46.93 -20.99 41.65
N MET A 155 -46.70 -21.20 40.33
CA MET A 155 -45.50 -21.66 39.54
C MET A 155 -45.21 -23.19 39.57
N PRO A 156 -44.53 -23.84 38.57
CA PRO A 156 -44.02 -23.41 37.25
C PRO A 156 -44.38 -24.37 36.05
N ALA A 157 -43.61 -24.32 34.94
CA ALA A 157 -43.76 -25.06 33.65
C ALA A 157 -42.91 -26.39 33.62
N PRO A 158 -42.55 -27.11 32.49
CA PRO A 158 -42.65 -26.82 31.03
C PRO A 158 -42.91 -28.02 30.05
N TYR A 159 -42.65 -27.80 28.74
CA TYR A 159 -42.42 -28.72 27.59
C TYR A 159 -43.56 -29.14 26.62
N ARG A 160 -43.13 -29.36 25.35
CA ARG A 160 -43.86 -29.82 24.12
C ARG A 160 -42.96 -30.88 23.45
N PRO A 161 -43.45 -31.82 22.58
CA PRO A 161 -43.25 -31.65 21.12
C PRO A 161 -44.45 -32.26 20.27
N PRO A 162 -44.34 -32.88 19.06
CA PRO A 162 -45.22 -32.47 17.93
C PRO A 162 -45.96 -33.59 17.13
N LEU A 163 -46.87 -33.23 16.22
CA LEU A 163 -47.09 -33.98 14.94
C LEU A 163 -47.80 -33.13 13.85
N ARG A 164 -48.19 -33.76 12.73
CA ARG A 164 -48.46 -33.14 11.40
C ARG A 164 -49.58 -33.88 10.64
N GLY A 165 -50.35 -33.17 9.81
CA GLY A 165 -51.38 -33.69 8.89
C GLY A 165 -52.45 -32.63 8.59
N LEU A 166 -53.20 -32.61 7.47
CA LEU A 166 -53.20 -33.43 6.24
C LEU A 166 -53.64 -32.52 5.06
N GLU A 167 -53.60 -32.99 3.81
CA GLU A 167 -53.75 -32.19 2.58
C GLU A 167 -54.96 -32.64 1.70
N LYS A 168 -55.42 -31.75 0.78
CA LYS A 168 -56.36 -31.99 -0.35
C LYS A 168 -57.84 -32.31 0.00
N GLU A 169 -58.90 -32.06 -0.82
CA GLU A 169 -59.19 -31.29 -2.07
C GLU A 169 -60.75 -31.22 -2.25
N THR A 170 -61.44 -30.59 -3.23
CA THR A 170 -61.14 -29.87 -4.50
C THR A 170 -62.34 -28.93 -4.85
N SER A 171 -62.12 -27.73 -5.42
CA SER A 171 -63.10 -27.01 -6.28
C SER A 171 -62.47 -25.80 -7.00
N GLY A 172 -63.09 -25.32 -8.10
CA GLY A 172 -62.56 -24.22 -8.94
C GLY A 172 -63.64 -23.36 -9.63
N LEU A 173 -63.28 -22.74 -10.77
CA LEU A 173 -63.91 -21.54 -11.41
C LEU A 173 -63.67 -20.24 -10.61
N GLY A 174 -63.62 -19.05 -11.24
CA GLY A 174 -63.69 -18.70 -12.66
C GLY A 174 -63.55 -17.17 -12.85
N SER A 175 -63.13 -16.67 -14.02
CA SER A 175 -62.75 -15.25 -14.21
C SER A 175 -63.58 -14.49 -15.25
N ALA A 176 -63.95 -13.24 -14.91
CA ALA A 176 -64.25 -12.09 -15.79
C ALA A 176 -64.02 -10.82 -14.92
N ALA A 177 -63.31 -9.75 -15.30
CA ALA A 177 -63.21 -8.97 -16.53
C ALA A 177 -64.33 -7.93 -16.71
N ILE A 178 -63.98 -6.62 -16.68
CA ILE A 178 -64.57 -5.45 -17.37
C ILE A 178 -63.90 -4.14 -16.86
N ASP A 179 -63.68 -3.17 -17.75
CA ASP A 179 -63.09 -1.84 -17.47
C ASP A 179 -64.15 -0.77 -17.11
N LEU A 180 -63.75 0.30 -16.37
CA LEU A 180 -63.70 1.70 -16.87
C LEU A 180 -63.55 2.80 -15.79
N ALA A 181 -62.61 3.71 -16.05
CA ALA A 181 -62.58 5.18 -15.84
C ALA A 181 -63.00 5.87 -14.51
N GLY A 182 -62.11 6.76 -14.03
CA GLY A 182 -62.39 7.83 -13.04
C GLY A 182 -61.13 8.61 -12.63
N ASN A 183 -61.10 9.94 -12.77
CA ASN A 183 -59.91 10.79 -12.55
C ASN A 183 -59.88 11.46 -11.16
N ALA A 184 -58.67 11.63 -10.57
CA ALA A 184 -58.14 12.92 -10.06
C ALA A 184 -56.73 12.76 -9.43
N GLU A 185 -55.89 13.81 -9.57
CA GLU A 185 -54.68 14.22 -8.78
C GLU A 185 -53.60 13.14 -8.44
N GLU A 186 -52.34 13.16 -8.91
CA GLU A 186 -51.25 14.18 -8.81
C GLU A 186 -50.55 14.16 -7.42
N SER A 187 -49.25 13.87 -7.26
CA SER A 187 -48.09 14.33 -8.04
C SER A 187 -46.80 13.45 -8.02
N LEU A 188 -46.11 13.48 -9.16
CA LEU A 188 -44.68 13.30 -9.49
C LEU A 188 -43.64 12.65 -8.52
N TYR A 189 -43.06 11.55 -9.02
CA TYR A 189 -41.61 11.39 -9.27
C TYR A 189 -41.43 10.71 -10.65
N PRO A 190 -40.27 10.86 -11.32
CA PRO A 190 -39.80 9.79 -12.20
C PRO A 190 -38.31 9.44 -12.04
N THR A 191 -38.01 8.18 -12.34
CA THR A 191 -36.65 7.60 -12.54
C THR A 191 -36.62 7.00 -13.96
N GLU A 192 -35.50 6.38 -14.36
CA GLU A 192 -35.37 5.48 -15.54
C GLU A 192 -35.38 6.14 -16.95
N SER A 193 -34.73 5.57 -17.98
CA SER A 193 -33.65 4.54 -18.01
C SER A 193 -32.91 4.47 -19.37
N ASN A 194 -31.75 3.79 -19.34
CA ASN A 194 -31.24 2.84 -20.34
C ASN A 194 -30.73 3.22 -21.76
N GLU A 195 -29.75 2.40 -22.18
CA GLU A 195 -29.31 2.02 -23.54
C GLU A 195 -28.82 3.07 -24.55
N LEU A 196 -27.52 3.35 -24.45
CA LEU A 196 -26.50 2.88 -25.40
C LEU A 196 -26.87 2.84 -26.91
N SER A 197 -26.18 3.65 -27.73
CA SER A 197 -25.83 3.24 -29.11
C SER A 197 -24.50 3.84 -29.58
N LEU A 198 -23.83 3.16 -30.51
CA LEU A 198 -22.46 3.41 -30.93
C LEU A 198 -22.36 4.45 -32.05
N PHE A 199 -21.33 5.31 -32.01
CA PHE A 199 -21.00 6.27 -33.07
C PHE A 199 -20.95 5.63 -34.46
N LYS A 200 -21.61 6.25 -35.44
CA LYS A 200 -21.36 6.00 -36.88
C LYS A 200 -21.33 7.30 -37.66
N THR A 201 -20.18 7.60 -38.25
CA THR A 201 -19.92 8.85 -38.96
C THR A 201 -20.55 8.87 -40.35
N THR A 202 -21.32 9.92 -40.66
CA THR A 202 -21.71 10.25 -42.04
C THR A 202 -21.78 11.78 -42.20
N LEU A 203 -21.21 12.27 -43.31
CA LEU A 203 -21.05 13.69 -43.61
C LEU A 203 -22.30 14.27 -44.31
N PRO A 204 -22.82 15.45 -43.93
CA PRO A 204 -23.82 16.16 -44.74
C PRO A 204 -23.17 16.84 -45.95
N THR A 205 -23.84 16.83 -47.11
CA THR A 205 -23.33 17.42 -48.35
C THR A 205 -24.21 18.57 -48.84
N ALA A 206 -23.67 19.79 -48.78
CA ALA A 206 -24.11 20.99 -49.50
C ALA A 206 -22.91 21.97 -49.47
N GLY A 207 -22.67 22.86 -50.42
CA GLY A 207 -23.47 23.29 -51.58
C GLY A 207 -23.05 24.74 -51.84
N GLY A 208 -22.04 24.94 -52.68
CA GLY A 208 -21.09 26.05 -52.48
C GLY A 208 -21.39 27.37 -53.17
N SER A 209 -20.80 28.43 -52.59
CA SER A 209 -20.51 29.71 -53.25
C SER A 209 -19.16 30.23 -52.73
N TYR A 210 -18.27 30.67 -53.61
CA TYR A 210 -16.91 31.06 -53.26
C TYR A 210 -16.80 32.57 -53.00
N GLU A 211 -16.52 32.98 -51.77
CA GLU A 211 -15.94 34.30 -51.48
C GLU A 211 -14.69 34.16 -50.60
N SER A 212 -13.66 34.92 -50.92
CA SER A 212 -12.32 34.83 -50.32
C SER A 212 -12.16 35.88 -49.21
N GLY A 213 -12.63 35.57 -47.99
CA GLY A 213 -12.55 36.44 -46.82
C GLY A 213 -11.55 35.96 -45.75
N ASN A 214 -10.45 36.71 -45.58
CA ASN A 214 -9.56 36.76 -44.41
C ASN A 214 -9.38 35.51 -43.52
N LEU A 215 -8.29 34.77 -43.76
CA LEU A 215 -7.75 33.74 -42.86
C LEU A 215 -7.06 34.36 -41.62
N SER A 216 -7.78 35.15 -40.82
CA SER A 216 -7.23 35.83 -39.62
C SER A 216 -8.04 35.66 -38.33
N ASP A 217 -9.37 35.59 -38.40
CA ASP A 217 -10.19 35.63 -37.17
C ASP A 217 -10.38 34.25 -36.53
N HIS A 218 -10.59 33.19 -37.33
CA HIS A 218 -10.66 31.80 -36.83
C HIS A 218 -9.44 31.31 -36.05
N ARG A 219 -8.28 32.00 -36.12
CA ARG A 219 -7.15 31.70 -35.23
C ARG A 219 -7.35 32.23 -33.82
N LYS A 220 -7.95 33.42 -33.68
CA LYS A 220 -8.26 34.02 -32.38
C LYS A 220 -9.41 33.31 -31.69
N ASP A 221 -10.43 32.88 -32.43
CA ASP A 221 -11.55 32.11 -31.87
C ASP A 221 -11.06 30.74 -31.34
N ALA A 222 -10.16 30.07 -32.07
CA ALA A 222 -9.59 28.80 -31.64
C ALA A 222 -8.67 28.93 -30.41
N GLU A 223 -7.82 29.96 -30.36
CA GLU A 223 -7.01 30.25 -29.17
C GLU A 223 -7.90 30.68 -27.98
N GLY A 224 -8.89 31.55 -28.22
CA GLY A 224 -9.86 32.03 -27.23
C GLY A 224 -10.68 30.90 -26.62
N VAL A 225 -11.32 30.05 -27.44
CA VAL A 225 -12.08 28.88 -26.95
C VAL A 225 -11.17 27.88 -26.24
N SER A 226 -9.90 27.72 -26.65
CA SER A 226 -8.96 26.88 -25.91
C SER A 226 -8.61 27.47 -24.53
N PHE A 227 -8.45 28.79 -24.44
CA PHE A 227 -8.11 29.49 -23.20
C PHE A 227 -9.31 29.58 -22.24
N GLU A 228 -10.51 29.85 -22.76
CA GLU A 228 -11.75 29.81 -22.00
C GLU A 228 -12.13 28.39 -21.58
N ALA A 229 -11.89 27.35 -22.39
CA ALA A 229 -12.09 25.98 -21.94
C ALA A 229 -11.13 25.60 -20.80
N VAL A 230 -9.85 25.99 -20.89
CA VAL A 230 -8.88 25.82 -19.80
C VAL A 230 -9.28 26.63 -18.57
N GLN A 231 -9.74 27.88 -18.74
CA GLN A 231 -10.15 28.73 -17.64
C GLN A 231 -11.47 28.27 -16.98
N ASN A 232 -12.38 27.64 -17.74
CA ASN A 232 -13.54 26.94 -17.19
C ASN A 232 -13.16 25.66 -16.44
N ILE A 233 -12.13 24.92 -16.86
CA ILE A 233 -11.55 23.81 -16.08
C ILE A 233 -10.94 24.33 -14.75
N PHE A 234 -10.41 25.55 -14.74
CA PHE A 234 -9.97 26.25 -13.52
C PHE A 234 -11.10 26.93 -12.72
N GLN A 235 -12.34 26.98 -13.22
CA GLN A 235 -13.47 27.64 -12.54
C GLN A 235 -13.98 26.82 -11.34
N ASP A 236 -13.77 25.50 -11.35
CA ASP A 236 -14.23 24.59 -10.30
C ASP A 236 -13.17 24.42 -9.19
N ARG A 237 -13.59 24.63 -7.94
CA ARG A 237 -12.76 24.56 -6.74
C ARG A 237 -12.23 23.14 -6.48
N GLU A 238 -12.98 22.09 -6.82
CA GLU A 238 -12.48 20.71 -6.72
C GLU A 238 -11.28 20.49 -7.64
N HIS A 239 -11.35 20.98 -8.88
CA HIS A 239 -10.30 20.82 -9.88
C HIS A 239 -9.05 21.64 -9.55
N GLN A 240 -9.19 22.85 -8.99
CA GLN A 240 -8.06 23.62 -8.46
C GLN A 240 -7.34 22.86 -7.34
N ILE A 241 -8.08 22.37 -6.33
CA ILE A 241 -7.52 21.60 -5.20
C ILE A 241 -6.84 20.32 -5.69
N PHE A 242 -7.46 19.59 -6.62
CA PHE A 242 -6.88 18.41 -7.24
C PHE A 242 -5.53 18.70 -7.92
N LEU A 243 -5.43 19.77 -8.71
CA LEU A 243 -4.18 20.14 -9.40
C LEU A 243 -3.07 20.55 -8.42
N MET A 244 -3.40 21.30 -7.36
CA MET A 244 -2.45 21.66 -6.31
C MET A 244 -1.95 20.42 -5.54
N VAL A 245 -2.86 19.54 -5.14
CA VAL A 245 -2.56 18.26 -4.47
C VAL A 245 -1.70 17.36 -5.36
N LEU A 246 -2.06 17.20 -6.63
CA LEU A 246 -1.33 16.38 -7.60
C LEU A 246 0.10 16.90 -7.78
N GLY A 247 0.26 18.21 -7.96
CA GLY A 247 1.57 18.85 -8.05
C GLY A 247 2.44 18.64 -6.81
N ALA A 248 1.87 18.83 -5.61
CA ALA A 248 2.57 18.65 -4.35
C ALA A 248 2.95 17.18 -4.06
N VAL A 249 2.05 16.22 -4.31
CA VAL A 249 2.32 14.78 -4.13
C VAL A 249 3.38 14.28 -5.13
N VAL A 250 3.30 14.69 -6.39
CA VAL A 250 4.31 14.33 -7.40
C VAL A 250 5.66 14.96 -7.06
N LEU A 251 5.71 16.26 -6.70
CA LEU A 251 6.95 16.92 -6.29
C LEU A 251 7.59 16.23 -5.08
N TRP A 252 6.79 15.87 -4.07
CA TRP A 252 7.25 15.10 -2.92
C TRP A 252 7.84 13.75 -3.34
N GLU A 253 7.11 12.95 -4.11
CA GLU A 253 7.57 11.62 -4.51
C GLU A 253 8.86 11.66 -5.35
N LEU A 254 8.98 12.61 -6.28
CA LEU A 254 10.21 12.82 -7.06
C LEU A 254 11.41 13.12 -6.17
N LEU A 255 11.24 13.93 -5.12
CA LEU A 255 12.30 14.26 -4.16
C LEU A 255 12.60 13.09 -3.20
N ALA A 256 11.57 12.38 -2.73
CA ALA A 256 11.73 11.20 -1.87
C ALA A 256 12.44 10.05 -2.60
N THR A 257 12.11 9.80 -3.87
CA THR A 257 12.75 8.76 -4.68
C THR A 257 14.16 9.15 -5.14
N SER A 258 14.42 10.44 -5.39
CA SER A 258 15.80 10.96 -5.58
C SER A 258 16.69 10.61 -4.40
N LEU A 259 16.16 10.82 -3.18
CA LEU A 259 16.86 10.52 -1.93
C LEU A 259 17.13 9.01 -1.78
N GLU A 260 16.10 8.17 -1.93
CA GLU A 260 16.22 6.71 -1.86
C GLU A 260 17.29 6.17 -2.78
N TRP A 261 17.14 6.47 -4.08
CA TRP A 261 18.01 5.95 -5.10
C TRP A 261 19.48 6.38 -4.87
N THR A 262 19.68 7.64 -4.47
CA THR A 262 21.03 8.16 -4.20
C THR A 262 21.64 7.52 -2.95
N VAL A 263 20.86 7.31 -1.88
CA VAL A 263 21.34 6.68 -0.64
C VAL A 263 21.63 5.19 -0.84
N ASP A 264 20.72 4.47 -1.51
CA ASP A 264 20.86 3.04 -1.79
C ASP A 264 22.07 2.74 -2.68
N GLU A 265 22.28 3.53 -3.74
CA GLU A 265 23.47 3.37 -4.58
C GLU A 265 24.76 3.71 -3.82
N ASN A 266 24.82 4.85 -3.12
CA ASN A 266 26.02 5.24 -2.35
C ASN A 266 26.43 4.16 -1.34
N LEU A 267 25.44 3.54 -0.69
CA LEU A 267 25.66 2.52 0.32
C LEU A 267 26.00 1.16 -0.29
N TYR A 268 25.35 0.78 -1.39
CA TYR A 268 25.68 -0.45 -2.10
C TYR A 268 27.11 -0.37 -2.65
N GLU A 269 27.48 0.70 -3.35
CA GLU A 269 28.85 0.93 -3.85
C GLU A 269 29.89 1.00 -2.72
N TYR A 270 29.53 1.53 -1.56
CA TYR A 270 30.42 1.52 -0.38
C TYR A 270 30.61 0.11 0.19
N LEU A 271 29.56 -0.71 0.28
CA LEU A 271 29.66 -2.08 0.79
C LEU A 271 30.27 -3.05 -0.23
N ASP A 272 30.14 -2.77 -1.53
CA ASP A 272 30.82 -3.45 -2.64
C ASP A 272 32.33 -3.19 -2.59
N PHE A 273 32.74 -1.92 -2.43
CA PHE A 273 34.15 -1.54 -2.25
C PHE A 273 34.81 -2.11 -0.99
N VAL A 274 34.03 -2.51 0.03
CA VAL A 274 34.52 -3.03 1.33
C VAL A 274 34.18 -4.52 1.52
N ASP A 275 33.82 -5.22 0.44
CA ASP A 275 33.51 -6.66 0.41
C ASP A 275 32.54 -7.11 1.53
N ALA A 276 31.45 -6.34 1.68
CA ALA A 276 30.48 -6.46 2.77
C ALA A 276 29.02 -6.43 2.27
N THR A 277 28.81 -6.70 0.98
CA THR A 277 27.51 -6.65 0.27
C THR A 277 26.44 -7.54 0.91
N ASP A 278 26.80 -8.72 1.43
CA ASP A 278 25.94 -9.62 2.22
C ASP A 278 25.19 -8.91 3.36
N ARG A 279 25.79 -7.87 3.94
CA ARG A 279 25.18 -7.12 5.05
C ARG A 279 24.14 -6.10 4.57
N TYR A 280 24.17 -5.69 3.29
CA TYR A 280 23.11 -4.88 2.66
C TYR A 280 21.75 -5.60 2.73
N GLY A 281 21.74 -6.92 2.46
CA GLY A 281 20.53 -7.76 2.49
C GLY A 281 19.82 -7.88 3.85
N LYS A 282 20.41 -7.33 4.93
CA LYS A 282 19.82 -7.27 6.27
C LYS A 282 19.35 -5.85 6.66
N LEU A 283 19.66 -4.82 5.87
CA LEU A 283 19.40 -3.42 6.22
C LEU A 283 17.93 -3.00 6.09
N TRP A 284 17.13 -3.69 5.28
CA TRP A 284 15.69 -3.41 5.13
C TRP A 284 14.92 -3.59 6.46
N ILE A 285 15.38 -4.51 7.33
CA ILE A 285 14.80 -4.80 8.65
C ILE A 285 14.76 -3.53 9.51
N TRP A 286 15.81 -2.69 9.46
CA TRP A 286 15.85 -1.42 10.18
C TRP A 286 14.80 -0.43 9.67
N SER A 287 14.52 -0.43 8.37
CA SER A 287 13.49 0.43 7.78
C SER A 287 12.08 -0.04 8.15
N TYR A 288 11.83 -1.35 8.16
CA TYR A 288 10.55 -1.94 8.59
C TYR A 288 10.29 -1.75 10.09
N LEU A 289 11.33 -1.91 10.93
CA LEU A 289 11.25 -1.62 12.36
C LEU A 289 10.95 -0.14 12.61
N GLY A 290 11.65 0.76 11.91
CA GLY A 290 11.38 2.20 11.93
C GLY A 290 9.94 2.52 11.51
N ALA A 291 9.48 1.96 10.39
CA ALA A 291 8.13 2.13 9.89
C ALA A 291 7.06 1.64 10.89
N SER A 292 7.28 0.50 11.54
CA SER A 292 6.39 -0.03 12.59
C SER A 292 6.28 0.92 13.79
N VAL A 293 7.42 1.45 14.25
CA VAL A 293 7.46 2.42 15.36
C VAL A 293 6.81 3.74 14.93
N GLY A 294 7.14 4.28 13.76
CA GLY A 294 6.60 5.54 13.24
C GLY A 294 5.08 5.53 13.12
N ALA A 295 4.50 4.52 12.47
CA ALA A 295 3.04 4.38 12.30
C ALA A 295 2.30 4.29 13.65
N CYS A 296 2.83 3.52 14.61
CA CYS A 296 2.25 3.44 15.96
C CYS A 296 2.41 4.75 16.74
N SER A 297 3.62 5.32 16.79
CA SER A 297 3.92 6.52 17.58
C SER A 297 3.13 7.73 17.11
N ILE A 298 2.99 7.95 15.79
CA ILE A 298 2.19 9.07 15.29
C ILE A 298 0.69 8.86 15.59
N ALA A 299 0.17 7.64 15.42
CA ALA A 299 -1.25 7.36 15.62
C ALA A 299 -1.65 7.48 17.11
N VAL A 300 -0.79 7.05 18.03
CA VAL A 300 -0.97 7.28 19.48
C VAL A 300 -0.89 8.77 19.82
N PHE A 301 0.03 9.52 19.19
CA PHE A 301 0.20 10.96 19.44
C PHE A 301 -1.01 11.77 18.97
N VAL A 302 -1.56 11.50 17.78
CA VAL A 302 -2.77 12.18 17.28
C VAL A 302 -3.98 11.83 18.15
N ASP A 303 -4.13 10.57 18.56
CA ASP A 303 -5.27 10.15 19.38
C ASP A 303 -5.21 10.71 20.82
N GLN A 304 -4.03 11.01 21.35
CA GLN A 304 -3.87 11.77 22.61
C GLN A 304 -4.13 13.27 22.44
N LEU A 305 -3.85 13.86 21.28
CA LEU A 305 -4.04 15.28 21.00
C LEU A 305 -5.46 15.68 20.55
N ASN A 306 -6.38 14.72 20.46
CA ASN A 306 -7.78 14.87 20.02
C ASN A 306 -8.51 16.12 20.57
N CYS A 307 -8.20 16.56 21.80
CA CYS A 307 -8.86 17.72 22.44
C CYS A 307 -7.91 18.92 22.70
N PHE A 308 -6.66 18.88 22.24
CA PHE A 308 -5.66 19.93 22.51
C PHE A 308 -5.22 20.71 21.27
N LEU A 309 -5.38 20.13 20.07
CA LEU A 309 -5.15 20.84 18.81
C LEU A 309 -6.29 21.84 18.56
N SER A 310 -5.95 23.13 18.65
CA SER A 310 -6.88 24.25 18.40
C SER A 310 -7.41 24.25 16.96
N SER A 311 -8.53 24.96 16.76
CA SER A 311 -9.38 25.07 15.56
C SER A 311 -8.68 25.40 14.22
N THR A 312 -7.37 25.64 14.21
CA THR A 312 -6.58 26.05 13.05
C THR A 312 -5.79 24.92 12.40
N ILE A 313 -5.60 23.77 13.07
CA ILE A 313 -4.79 22.65 12.56
C ILE A 313 -5.68 21.42 12.36
N THR A 314 -5.80 20.94 11.12
CA THR A 314 -6.54 19.71 10.84
C THR A 314 -5.88 18.50 11.49
N ARG A 315 -6.67 17.59 12.08
CA ARG A 315 -6.20 16.37 12.78
C ARG A 315 -5.14 15.60 11.97
N LEU A 316 -5.36 15.44 10.66
CA LEU A 316 -4.43 14.71 9.79
C LEU A 316 -3.16 15.48 9.41
N ALA A 317 -3.08 16.80 9.54
CA ALA A 317 -1.86 17.56 9.25
C ALA A 317 -0.67 17.09 10.11
N VAL A 318 -0.95 16.59 11.32
CA VAL A 318 0.03 16.05 12.27
C VAL A 318 0.85 14.90 11.68
N HIS A 319 0.28 14.10 10.78
CA HIS A 319 1.01 13.03 10.09
C HIS A 319 2.11 13.58 9.17
N PHE A 320 1.85 14.70 8.49
CA PHE A 320 2.83 15.37 7.63
C PHE A 320 3.88 16.14 8.43
N TYR A 321 3.50 16.78 9.54
CA TYR A 321 4.46 17.35 10.49
C TYR A 321 5.38 16.26 11.08
N GLY A 322 4.84 15.07 11.42
CA GLY A 322 5.60 13.91 11.87
C GLY A 322 6.59 13.38 10.83
N TYR A 323 6.18 13.30 9.55
CA TYR A 323 7.09 12.99 8.44
C TYR A 323 8.21 14.03 8.34
N ALA A 324 7.88 15.32 8.31
CA ALA A 324 8.86 16.40 8.17
C ALA A 324 9.89 16.43 9.32
N LEU A 325 9.46 16.17 10.56
CA LEU A 325 10.34 16.06 11.73
C LEU A 325 11.32 14.89 11.63
N LEU A 326 10.84 13.70 11.24
CA LEU A 326 11.70 12.52 11.11
C LEU A 326 12.67 12.61 9.91
N ILE A 327 12.24 13.25 8.81
CA ILE A 327 13.09 13.51 7.66
C ILE A 327 14.15 14.57 7.95
N THR A 328 13.81 15.68 8.63
CA THR A 328 14.81 16.67 9.05
C THR A 328 15.80 16.10 10.08
N LEU A 329 15.37 15.21 10.97
CA LEU A 329 16.28 14.45 11.85
C LEU A 329 17.21 13.52 11.04
N SER A 330 16.71 12.87 9.98
CA SER A 330 17.55 12.04 9.09
C SER A 330 18.60 12.86 8.32
N LEU A 331 18.36 14.16 8.09
CA LEU A 331 19.36 15.06 7.49
C LEU A 331 20.59 15.25 8.39
N LEU A 332 20.42 15.32 9.72
CA LEU A 332 21.54 15.35 10.65
C LEU A 332 22.41 14.07 10.56
N VAL A 333 21.77 12.90 10.42
CA VAL A 333 22.48 11.62 10.22
C VAL A 333 23.16 11.57 8.84
N SER A 334 22.54 12.15 7.80
CA SER A 334 23.08 12.15 6.43
C SER A 334 24.44 12.83 6.27
N VAL A 335 24.80 13.76 7.16
CA VAL A 335 26.12 14.44 7.20
C VAL A 335 27.25 13.44 7.38
N PHE A 336 27.02 12.40 8.18
CA PHE A 336 28.00 11.34 8.50
C PHE A 336 27.94 10.14 7.54
N PHE A 337 27.07 10.18 6.52
CA PHE A 337 26.84 9.03 5.65
C PHE A 337 28.06 8.72 4.75
N PRO A 338 28.46 7.45 4.59
CA PRO A 338 29.53 7.06 3.69
C PRO A 338 29.10 7.29 2.24
N ILE A 339 29.83 8.16 1.53
CA ILE A 339 29.58 8.46 0.11
C ILE A 339 30.82 8.07 -0.68
N HIS A 340 30.77 6.85 -1.20
CA HIS A 340 31.66 6.40 -2.25
C HIS A 340 31.39 7.22 -3.54
N VAL A 341 32.35 7.23 -4.46
CA VAL A 341 32.15 7.79 -5.81
C VAL A 341 32.73 6.76 -6.77
N PRO A 342 31.92 6.16 -7.65
CA PRO A 342 32.35 5.00 -8.41
C PRO A 342 33.38 5.41 -9.47
N LYS A 343 34.38 4.57 -9.71
CA LYS A 343 35.13 4.62 -10.96
C LYS A 343 34.14 4.40 -12.12
N ARG A 344 34.38 5.10 -13.22
CA ARG A 344 33.46 5.21 -14.37
C ARG A 344 33.10 3.84 -14.94
N THR A 345 31.92 3.35 -14.59
CA THR A 345 31.27 2.20 -15.25
C THR A 345 30.63 2.64 -16.55
N ASP A 346 30.74 1.81 -17.59
CA ASP A 346 30.14 2.11 -18.89
C ASP A 346 28.65 1.76 -18.93
N HIS A 347 27.87 2.67 -19.50
CA HIS A 347 26.43 2.53 -19.68
C HIS A 347 26.11 1.61 -20.88
N VAL A 348 26.44 0.32 -20.74
CA VAL A 348 25.80 -0.74 -21.52
C VAL A 348 24.30 -0.76 -21.17
N ASN A 349 23.42 -1.05 -22.13
CA ASN A 349 21.96 -1.10 -21.94
C ASN A 349 21.50 -2.30 -21.08
N LYS A 350 21.91 -2.33 -19.79
CA LYS A 350 21.64 -3.42 -18.85
C LYS A 350 20.14 -3.63 -18.60
N THR A 351 19.33 -2.58 -18.57
CA THR A 351 17.86 -2.70 -18.42
C THR A 351 17.22 -3.44 -19.59
N ALA A 352 17.60 -3.12 -20.83
CA ALA A 352 17.10 -3.80 -22.03
C ALA A 352 17.54 -5.28 -22.07
N LYS A 353 18.79 -5.57 -21.70
CA LYS A 353 19.28 -6.96 -21.55
C LYS A 353 18.54 -7.73 -20.44
N ALA A 354 18.26 -7.10 -19.31
CA ALA A 354 17.49 -7.72 -18.22
C ALA A 354 16.04 -8.03 -18.64
N LEU A 355 15.38 -7.12 -19.38
CA LEU A 355 14.05 -7.36 -19.96
C LEU A 355 14.06 -8.52 -20.97
N ALA A 356 15.07 -8.59 -21.84
CA ALA A 356 15.22 -9.70 -22.79
C ALA A 356 15.43 -11.05 -22.09
N LEU A 357 16.22 -11.09 -21.01
CA LEU A 357 16.38 -12.29 -20.16
C LEU A 357 15.06 -12.67 -19.48
N LEU A 358 14.34 -11.70 -18.91
CA LEU A 358 13.05 -11.94 -18.24
C LEU A 358 11.98 -12.50 -19.21
N TRP A 359 12.04 -12.10 -20.48
CA TRP A 359 11.14 -12.60 -21.53
C TRP A 359 11.58 -13.96 -22.12
N SER A 360 12.76 -14.49 -21.74
CA SER A 360 13.30 -15.73 -22.32
C SER A 360 12.88 -17.02 -21.59
N ASP A 361 12.55 -16.97 -20.29
CA ASP A 361 11.94 -18.10 -19.56
C ASP A 361 10.46 -17.81 -19.28
N GLY A 362 9.56 -18.68 -19.76
CA GLY A 362 8.12 -18.59 -19.51
C GLY A 362 7.74 -18.61 -18.02
N ARG A 363 8.56 -19.20 -17.14
CA ARG A 363 8.37 -19.11 -15.68
C ARG A 363 8.67 -17.70 -15.16
N ALA A 364 9.67 -17.04 -15.72
CA ALA A 364 10.05 -15.68 -15.35
C ALA A 364 8.97 -14.68 -15.77
N ILE A 365 8.37 -14.87 -16.95
CA ILE A 365 7.16 -14.13 -17.38
C ILE A 365 6.01 -14.37 -16.40
N LEU A 366 5.73 -15.61 -16.01
CA LEU A 366 4.66 -15.92 -15.03
C LEU A 366 4.91 -15.22 -13.68
N TYR A 367 6.14 -15.23 -13.17
CA TYR A 367 6.47 -14.54 -11.93
C TYR A 367 6.43 -13.01 -12.09
N ALA A 368 6.88 -12.44 -13.21
CA ALA A 368 6.75 -11.01 -13.51
C ALA A 368 5.27 -10.57 -13.48
N VAL A 369 4.35 -11.33 -14.07
CA VAL A 369 2.91 -11.03 -14.02
C VAL A 369 2.30 -11.26 -12.63
N THR A 370 2.78 -12.24 -11.82
CA THR A 370 2.38 -12.29 -10.39
C THR A 370 2.79 -11.04 -9.62
N VAL A 371 3.98 -10.54 -9.87
CA VAL A 371 4.53 -9.34 -9.19
C VAL A 371 3.76 -8.09 -9.61
N PHE A 372 3.42 -7.96 -10.90
CA PHE A 372 2.53 -6.90 -11.40
C PHE A 372 1.14 -6.94 -10.74
N LEU A 373 0.49 -8.12 -10.72
CA LEU A 373 -0.87 -8.26 -10.22
C LEU A 373 -0.96 -8.10 -8.69
N THR A 374 0.02 -8.62 -7.94
CA THR A 374 0.15 -8.36 -6.50
C THR A 374 0.48 -6.89 -6.21
N GLY A 375 1.29 -6.23 -7.04
CA GLY A 375 1.54 -4.79 -6.94
C GLY A 375 0.26 -3.96 -7.09
N ALA A 376 -0.60 -4.32 -8.04
CA ALA A 376 -1.89 -3.68 -8.25
C ALA A 376 -2.88 -3.91 -7.10
N ALA A 377 -3.05 -5.16 -6.66
CA ALA A 377 -3.89 -5.47 -5.50
C ALA A 377 -3.35 -4.83 -4.21
N GLY A 378 -2.03 -4.82 -4.02
CA GLY A 378 -1.34 -4.21 -2.89
C GLY A 378 -1.52 -2.69 -2.84
N SER A 379 -1.45 -1.99 -3.97
CA SER A 379 -1.75 -0.55 -4.00
C SER A 379 -3.22 -0.24 -3.74
N ALA A 380 -4.15 -1.08 -4.22
CA ALA A 380 -5.57 -0.94 -3.87
C ALA A 380 -5.80 -1.07 -2.36
N VAL A 381 -5.10 -1.99 -1.67
CA VAL A 381 -5.13 -2.10 -0.20
C VAL A 381 -4.49 -0.86 0.45
N GLN A 382 -3.28 -0.46 0.06
CA GLN A 382 -2.59 0.72 0.63
C GLN A 382 -3.42 2.00 0.51
N ASN A 383 -4.10 2.21 -0.62
CA ASN A 383 -4.88 3.42 -0.87
C ASN A 383 -6.23 3.45 -0.16
N PHE A 384 -6.89 2.29 0.01
CA PHE A 384 -8.32 2.26 0.40
C PHE A 384 -8.62 1.49 1.71
N LEU A 385 -7.66 0.78 2.30
CA LEU A 385 -7.89 0.05 3.55
C LEU A 385 -8.25 1.00 4.71
N PHE A 386 -7.54 2.12 4.83
CA PHE A 386 -7.82 3.10 5.89
C PHE A 386 -9.17 3.79 5.69
N TRP A 387 -9.64 3.98 4.45
CA TRP A 387 -11.01 4.45 4.17
C TRP A 387 -12.03 3.43 4.72
N GLN A 388 -11.85 2.16 4.40
CA GLN A 388 -12.71 1.06 4.86
C GLN A 388 -12.70 0.90 6.39
N MET A 389 -11.60 1.25 7.06
CA MET A 389 -11.51 1.31 8.52
C MET A 389 -12.26 2.52 9.10
N GLN A 390 -12.10 3.71 8.51
CA GLN A 390 -12.79 4.93 8.95
C GLN A 390 -14.31 4.81 8.78
N ASP A 391 -14.78 4.24 7.67
CA ASP A 391 -16.20 3.99 7.40
C ASP A 391 -16.85 3.00 8.39
N ARG A 392 -16.03 2.26 9.16
CA ARG A 392 -16.45 1.37 10.25
C ARG A 392 -16.16 1.94 11.64
N GLY A 393 -15.89 3.24 11.75
CA GLY A 393 -15.68 3.93 13.03
C GLY A 393 -14.35 3.61 13.72
N SER A 394 -13.33 3.15 12.98
CA SER A 394 -11.99 2.94 13.55
C SER A 394 -11.36 4.25 14.00
N SER A 395 -10.70 4.25 15.16
CA SER A 395 -9.71 5.27 15.48
C SER A 395 -8.45 5.09 14.63
N GLU A 396 -7.66 6.16 14.49
CA GLU A 396 -6.36 6.15 13.81
C GLU A 396 -5.35 5.24 14.52
N LEU A 397 -5.49 5.06 15.85
CA LEU A 397 -4.64 4.17 16.64
C LEU A 397 -4.65 2.73 16.08
N TYR A 398 -5.81 2.21 15.66
CA TYR A 398 -5.88 0.88 15.02
C TYR A 398 -5.38 0.89 13.57
N MET A 399 -5.49 2.02 12.87
CA MET A 399 -4.91 2.18 11.53
C MET A 399 -3.38 2.09 11.60
N GLY A 400 -2.74 2.88 12.47
CA GLY A 400 -1.29 2.83 12.72
C GLY A 400 -0.81 1.46 13.24
N LEU A 401 -1.55 0.89 14.19
CA LEU A 401 -1.25 -0.45 14.73
C LEU A 401 -1.37 -1.55 13.67
N SER A 402 -2.29 -1.44 12.71
CA SER A 402 -2.40 -2.42 11.62
C SER A 402 -1.12 -2.46 10.77
N VAL A 403 -0.59 -1.30 10.36
CA VAL A 403 0.64 -1.19 9.58
C VAL A 403 1.82 -1.79 10.36
N ALA A 404 1.94 -1.48 11.66
CA ALA A 404 3.00 -2.02 12.50
C ALA A 404 2.91 -3.55 12.67
N VAL A 405 1.70 -4.12 12.87
CA VAL A 405 1.51 -5.57 13.01
C VAL A 405 1.91 -6.31 11.72
N GLY A 406 1.58 -5.77 10.54
CA GLY A 406 1.99 -6.37 9.25
C GLY A 406 3.50 -6.39 9.06
N LEU A 407 4.15 -5.25 9.27
CA LEU A 407 5.61 -5.10 9.12
C LEU A 407 6.39 -5.95 10.15
N LEU A 408 5.90 -6.03 11.39
CA LEU A 408 6.46 -6.92 12.42
C LEU A 408 6.25 -8.39 12.06
N ALA A 409 5.11 -8.77 11.49
CA ALA A 409 4.87 -10.13 11.01
C ALA A 409 5.81 -10.51 9.84
N GLU A 410 6.10 -9.58 8.92
CA GLU A 410 7.12 -9.78 7.86
C GLU A 410 8.53 -10.00 8.45
N ILE A 411 8.93 -9.21 9.46
CA ILE A 411 10.21 -9.41 10.17
C ILE A 411 10.24 -10.76 10.90
N LEU A 412 9.17 -11.14 11.61
CA LEU A 412 9.08 -12.41 12.34
C LEU A 412 9.14 -13.61 11.40
N LEU A 413 8.43 -13.56 10.25
CA LEU A 413 8.45 -14.65 9.28
C LEU A 413 9.83 -14.80 8.61
N TYR A 414 10.58 -13.71 8.42
CA TYR A 414 11.92 -13.74 7.82
C TYR A 414 12.92 -14.65 8.56
N PHE A 415 12.84 -14.77 9.89
CA PHE A 415 13.65 -15.73 10.64
C PHE A 415 13.42 -17.19 10.21
N PHE A 416 12.23 -17.50 9.68
CA PHE A 416 11.87 -18.82 9.18
C PHE A 416 12.15 -19.02 7.68
N LYS A 417 12.62 -17.99 6.95
CA LYS A 417 12.91 -18.03 5.49
C LYS A 417 13.67 -19.29 5.08
N GLY A 418 14.81 -19.58 5.73
CA GLY A 418 15.65 -20.74 5.39
C GLY A 418 14.95 -22.09 5.59
N LYS A 419 14.09 -22.22 6.60
CA LYS A 419 13.28 -23.43 6.84
C LYS A 419 12.16 -23.55 5.81
N LEU A 420 11.48 -22.45 5.48
CA LEU A 420 10.38 -22.44 4.52
C LEU A 420 10.86 -22.79 3.10
N LEU A 421 11.92 -22.14 2.62
CA LEU A 421 12.50 -22.38 1.28
C LEU A 421 13.11 -23.78 1.13
N ARG A 422 13.57 -24.41 2.22
CA ARG A 422 14.03 -25.80 2.21
C ARG A 422 12.89 -26.83 2.26
N THR A 423 11.72 -26.45 2.79
CA THR A 423 10.56 -27.35 2.97
C THR A 423 9.59 -27.28 1.77
N PHE A 424 9.41 -26.10 1.18
CA PHE A 424 8.43 -25.85 0.12
C PHE A 424 9.12 -25.43 -1.18
N SER A 425 8.70 -26.05 -2.30
CA SER A 425 9.07 -25.59 -3.64
C SER A 425 8.49 -24.20 -3.91
N SER A 426 9.23 -23.36 -4.65
CA SER A 426 8.87 -21.99 -5.05
C SER A 426 7.43 -21.86 -5.56
N VAL A 427 6.97 -22.84 -6.35
CA VAL A 427 5.58 -22.94 -6.86
C VAL A 427 4.55 -22.97 -5.73
N LYS A 428 4.79 -23.79 -4.70
CA LYS A 428 3.89 -23.92 -3.54
C LYS A 428 3.88 -22.64 -2.71
N ILE A 429 5.02 -21.97 -2.56
CA ILE A 429 5.12 -20.73 -1.81
C ILE A 429 4.30 -19.63 -2.50
N VAL A 430 4.48 -19.42 -3.81
CA VAL A 430 3.68 -18.42 -4.55
C VAL A 430 2.19 -18.76 -4.55
N ALA A 431 1.82 -20.03 -4.68
CA ALA A 431 0.42 -20.46 -4.58
C ALA A 431 -0.19 -20.14 -3.21
N VAL A 432 0.55 -20.34 -2.12
CA VAL A 432 0.13 -19.98 -0.75
C VAL A 432 0.07 -18.46 -0.57
N SER A 433 1.07 -17.70 -1.05
CA SER A 433 1.08 -16.23 -1.00
C SER A 433 -0.13 -15.61 -1.71
N LEU A 434 -0.46 -16.07 -2.92
CA LEU A 434 -1.63 -15.62 -3.68
C LEU A 434 -2.95 -16.02 -3.01
N SER A 435 -3.04 -17.25 -2.50
CA SER A 435 -4.22 -17.72 -1.75
C SER A 435 -4.48 -16.87 -0.51
N LEU A 436 -3.44 -16.56 0.26
CA LEU A 436 -3.55 -15.73 1.45
C LEU A 436 -3.87 -14.26 1.10
N LEU A 437 -3.33 -13.72 0.00
CA LEU A 437 -3.69 -12.38 -0.48
C LEU A 437 -5.18 -12.29 -0.86
N ALA A 438 -5.70 -13.30 -1.57
CA ALA A 438 -7.12 -13.38 -1.91
C ALA A 438 -8.01 -13.49 -0.65
N VAL A 439 -7.61 -14.29 0.34
CA VAL A 439 -8.29 -14.38 1.65
C VAL A 439 -8.26 -13.04 2.39
N GLN A 440 -7.12 -12.32 2.41
CA GLN A 440 -7.03 -10.99 3.04
C GLN A 440 -7.99 -9.98 2.41
N LEU A 441 -8.04 -9.92 1.07
CA LEU A 441 -8.98 -9.06 0.34
C LEU A 441 -10.44 -9.44 0.64
N LEU A 442 -10.74 -10.74 0.70
CA LEU A 442 -12.09 -11.20 1.05
C LEU A 442 -12.46 -10.77 2.48
N CYS A 443 -11.53 -10.91 3.44
CA CYS A 443 -11.72 -10.40 4.81
C CYS A 443 -11.90 -8.87 4.83
N TYR A 444 -11.12 -8.10 4.07
CA TYR A 444 -11.27 -6.65 3.94
C TYR A 444 -12.65 -6.25 3.37
N SER A 445 -13.21 -7.03 2.43
CA SER A 445 -14.56 -6.82 1.92
C SER A 445 -15.67 -7.03 2.97
N PHE A 446 -15.45 -7.87 3.98
CA PHE A 446 -16.48 -8.26 4.96
C PHE A 446 -16.28 -7.63 6.35
N LEU A 447 -15.30 -6.74 6.53
CA LEU A 447 -14.88 -6.18 7.82
C LEU A 447 -16.05 -5.80 8.74
N TRP A 448 -16.32 -6.67 9.72
CA TRP A 448 -17.40 -6.49 10.68
C TRP A 448 -16.99 -5.50 11.79
N THR A 449 -15.75 -5.61 12.26
CA THR A 449 -15.17 -4.77 13.31
C THR A 449 -13.78 -4.27 12.92
N ALA A 450 -13.44 -3.02 13.25
CA ALA A 450 -12.16 -2.40 12.88
C ALA A 450 -10.93 -3.20 13.36
N TRP A 451 -11.00 -3.75 14.58
CA TRP A 451 -9.96 -4.59 15.18
C TRP A 451 -9.59 -5.84 14.38
N SER A 452 -10.52 -6.39 13.59
CA SER A 452 -10.26 -7.62 12.82
C SER A 452 -9.17 -7.44 11.75
N VAL A 453 -8.92 -6.21 11.28
CA VAL A 453 -7.81 -5.88 10.38
C VAL A 453 -6.46 -6.31 10.96
N LEU A 454 -6.25 -6.17 12.29
CA LEU A 454 -4.97 -6.51 12.92
C LEU A 454 -4.60 -7.98 12.74
N LEU A 455 -5.57 -8.88 12.89
CA LEU A 455 -5.39 -10.32 12.69
C LEU A 455 -5.19 -10.65 11.21
N VAL A 456 -5.97 -10.02 10.32
CA VAL A 456 -5.83 -10.15 8.86
C VAL A 456 -4.47 -9.66 8.38
N GLN A 457 -3.84 -8.69 9.06
CA GLN A 457 -2.53 -8.19 8.68
C GLN A 457 -1.39 -9.17 8.96
N ILE A 458 -1.54 -10.13 9.89
CA ILE A 458 -0.51 -11.17 10.12
C ILE A 458 -0.31 -12.03 8.86
N LEU A 459 -1.36 -12.19 8.02
CA LEU A 459 -1.26 -12.89 6.74
C LEU A 459 -0.41 -12.13 5.71
N SER A 460 -0.19 -10.81 5.88
CA SER A 460 0.62 -9.99 4.94
C SER A 460 2.08 -10.46 4.88
N ALA A 461 2.57 -11.07 5.96
CA ALA A 461 3.87 -11.71 6.00
C ALA A 461 4.07 -12.75 4.89
N PHE A 462 3.02 -13.54 4.61
CA PHE A 462 3.07 -14.58 3.60
C PHE A 462 2.73 -14.07 2.20
N SER A 463 1.77 -13.15 2.05
CA SER A 463 1.37 -12.63 0.74
C SER A 463 2.38 -11.65 0.15
N SER A 464 2.93 -10.73 0.95
CA SER A 464 4.00 -9.81 0.56
C SER A 464 5.39 -10.43 0.71
N GLY A 465 5.76 -10.80 1.93
CA GLY A 465 7.15 -11.16 2.27
C GLY A 465 7.63 -12.44 1.60
N ALA A 466 6.88 -13.54 1.74
CA ALA A 466 7.27 -14.84 1.17
C ALA A 466 7.22 -14.87 -0.37
N LEU A 467 6.37 -14.05 -1.00
CA LEU A 467 6.35 -13.86 -2.46
C LEU A 467 7.68 -13.26 -2.94
N TRP A 468 8.14 -12.16 -2.32
CA TRP A 468 9.41 -11.53 -2.66
C TRP A 468 10.63 -12.44 -2.50
N TRP A 469 10.59 -13.44 -1.61
CA TRP A 469 11.68 -14.42 -1.52
C TRP A 469 11.75 -15.33 -2.75
N VAL A 470 10.61 -15.74 -3.29
CA VAL A 470 10.58 -16.52 -4.54
C VAL A 470 11.02 -15.65 -5.72
N VAL A 471 10.55 -14.40 -5.78
CA VAL A 471 10.97 -13.43 -6.81
C VAL A 471 12.49 -13.28 -6.80
N ASN A 472 13.11 -13.11 -5.63
CA ASN A 472 14.56 -13.02 -5.51
C ASN A 472 15.25 -14.32 -5.95
N MET A 473 14.80 -15.50 -5.49
CA MET A 473 15.37 -16.77 -5.98
C MET A 473 15.23 -16.96 -7.50
N THR A 474 14.21 -16.39 -8.14
CA THR A 474 14.07 -16.41 -9.60
C THR A 474 14.93 -15.38 -10.31
N VAL A 475 15.38 -14.32 -9.62
CA VAL A 475 16.47 -13.46 -10.11
C VAL A 475 17.79 -14.22 -10.02
N ASP A 476 18.08 -14.82 -8.86
CA ASP A 476 19.31 -15.59 -8.60
C ASP A 476 19.48 -16.76 -9.59
N ASP A 477 18.39 -17.47 -9.93
CA ASP A 477 18.39 -18.60 -10.88
C ASP A 477 18.47 -18.19 -12.38
N ILE A 478 18.32 -16.90 -12.72
CA ILE A 478 18.25 -16.40 -14.12
C ILE A 478 19.37 -15.41 -14.46
N ALA A 479 19.91 -14.71 -13.46
CA ALA A 479 20.84 -13.62 -13.71
C ALA A 479 22.21 -14.13 -14.21
N THR A 480 22.61 -13.66 -15.38
CA THR A 480 24.02 -13.71 -15.80
C THR A 480 24.86 -12.78 -14.90
N PRO A 481 26.15 -13.07 -14.65
CA PRO A 481 26.99 -12.29 -13.73
C PRO A 481 26.90 -10.77 -13.92
N GLY A 482 26.64 -10.04 -12.84
CA GLY A 482 26.51 -8.57 -12.85
C GLY A 482 25.19 -8.01 -13.40
N MET A 483 24.17 -8.85 -13.63
CA MET A 483 22.83 -8.44 -14.08
C MET A 483 21.74 -8.50 -13.00
N GLU A 484 21.96 -9.20 -11.87
CA GLU A 484 21.02 -9.37 -10.75
C GLU A 484 20.33 -8.06 -10.35
N ARG A 485 21.12 -7.03 -10.01
CA ARG A 485 20.63 -5.69 -9.61
C ARG A 485 19.76 -5.02 -10.69
N SER A 486 19.97 -5.33 -11.97
CA SER A 486 19.13 -4.83 -13.07
C SER A 486 17.81 -5.59 -13.17
N LEU A 487 17.82 -6.91 -12.94
CA LEU A 487 16.63 -7.76 -12.99
C LEU A 487 15.71 -7.52 -11.78
N HIS A 488 16.28 -7.35 -10.57
CA HIS A 488 15.54 -6.86 -9.40
C HIS A 488 14.89 -5.50 -9.66
N ALA A 489 15.63 -4.53 -10.21
CA ALA A 489 15.11 -3.18 -10.47
C ALA A 489 13.95 -3.20 -11.48
N VAL A 490 14.01 -4.04 -12.51
CA VAL A 490 12.90 -4.25 -13.46
C VAL A 490 11.67 -4.82 -12.74
N LEU A 491 11.82 -5.85 -11.92
CA LEU A 491 10.70 -6.48 -11.20
C LEU A 491 10.11 -5.57 -10.11
N GLN A 492 10.93 -4.77 -9.43
CA GLN A 492 10.48 -3.76 -8.47
C GLN A 492 9.73 -2.61 -9.16
N SER A 493 10.22 -2.13 -10.31
CA SER A 493 9.53 -1.13 -11.13
C SER A 493 8.18 -1.66 -11.66
N LEU A 494 8.13 -2.94 -12.05
CA LEU A 494 6.90 -3.61 -12.47
C LEU A 494 5.89 -3.75 -11.32
N CYS A 495 6.35 -4.00 -10.08
CA CYS A 495 5.50 -4.09 -8.89
C CYS A 495 4.99 -2.72 -8.42
N TYR A 496 5.92 -1.87 -7.95
CA TYR A 496 5.62 -0.64 -7.20
C TYR A 496 5.41 0.58 -8.10
N GLY A 497 5.69 0.44 -9.40
CA GLY A 497 5.38 1.40 -10.45
C GLY A 497 4.19 0.95 -11.30
N GLY A 498 4.44 0.01 -12.21
CA GLY A 498 3.45 -0.44 -13.20
C GLY A 498 2.18 -1.01 -12.58
N GLY A 499 2.31 -2.07 -11.78
CA GLY A 499 1.19 -2.70 -11.10
C GLY A 499 0.50 -1.73 -10.14
N ALA A 500 1.27 -1.10 -9.26
CA ALA A 500 0.74 -0.19 -8.25
C ALA A 500 -0.02 1.02 -8.85
N SER A 501 0.47 1.63 -9.94
CA SER A 501 -0.24 2.73 -10.60
C SER A 501 -1.55 2.26 -11.23
N LEU A 502 -1.57 1.13 -11.95
CA LEU A 502 -2.80 0.54 -12.48
C LEU A 502 -3.81 0.22 -11.37
N GLY A 503 -3.35 -0.37 -10.26
CA GLY A 503 -4.18 -0.69 -9.09
C GLY A 503 -4.78 0.55 -8.41
N SER A 504 -4.05 1.66 -8.39
CA SER A 504 -4.54 2.95 -7.89
C SER A 504 -5.60 3.56 -8.81
N PHE A 505 -5.35 3.61 -10.12
CA PHE A 505 -6.28 4.17 -11.11
C PHE A 505 -7.58 3.35 -11.16
N ALA A 506 -7.48 2.03 -11.32
CA ALA A 506 -8.64 1.14 -11.33
C ALA A 506 -9.36 1.13 -9.97
N GLY A 507 -8.61 1.21 -8.86
CA GLY A 507 -9.15 1.29 -7.51
C GLY A 507 -10.03 2.52 -7.31
N GLY A 508 -9.54 3.71 -7.65
CA GLY A 508 -10.31 4.95 -7.52
C GLY A 508 -11.58 4.98 -8.38
N PHE A 509 -11.51 4.43 -9.59
CA PHE A 509 -12.68 4.29 -10.47
C PHE A 509 -13.73 3.33 -9.88
N VAL A 510 -13.33 2.12 -9.48
CA VAL A 510 -14.25 1.13 -8.91
C VAL A 510 -14.86 1.61 -7.60
N VAL A 511 -14.09 2.31 -6.74
CA VAL A 511 -14.62 2.86 -5.48
C VAL A 511 -15.64 3.98 -5.73
N LYS A 512 -15.45 4.83 -6.75
CA LYS A 512 -16.43 5.88 -7.11
C LYS A 512 -17.78 5.32 -7.57
N HIS A 513 -17.78 4.22 -8.33
CA HIS A 513 -19.00 3.68 -8.97
C HIS A 513 -19.63 2.49 -8.23
N PHE A 514 -18.84 1.67 -7.54
CA PHE A 514 -19.29 0.42 -6.92
C PHE A 514 -18.87 0.26 -5.44
N GLY A 515 -18.08 1.20 -4.91
CA GLY A 515 -17.65 1.21 -3.51
C GLY A 515 -16.54 0.22 -3.14
N LEU A 516 -16.05 0.36 -1.92
CA LEU A 516 -14.89 -0.36 -1.38
C LEU A 516 -15.06 -1.89 -1.35
N ALA A 517 -16.25 -2.38 -0.99
CA ALA A 517 -16.50 -3.82 -0.91
C ALA A 517 -16.41 -4.52 -2.28
N VAL A 518 -16.81 -3.85 -3.37
CA VAL A 518 -16.72 -4.41 -4.73
C VAL A 518 -15.27 -4.41 -5.21
N LEU A 519 -14.48 -3.37 -4.90
CA LEU A 519 -13.04 -3.32 -5.20
C LEU A 519 -12.29 -4.55 -4.65
N TYR A 520 -12.48 -4.87 -3.36
CA TYR A 520 -11.80 -6.01 -2.74
C TYR A 520 -12.27 -7.37 -3.28
N ARG A 521 -13.57 -7.51 -3.59
CA ARG A 521 -14.13 -8.73 -4.22
C ARG A 521 -13.57 -8.93 -5.63
N ALA A 522 -13.50 -7.86 -6.44
CA ALA A 522 -12.95 -7.91 -7.78
C ALA A 522 -11.47 -8.36 -7.77
N TRP A 523 -10.63 -7.76 -6.92
CA TRP A 523 -9.23 -8.18 -6.78
C TRP A 523 -9.07 -9.63 -6.27
N CYS A 524 -9.92 -10.07 -5.34
CA CYS A 524 -9.95 -11.46 -4.89
C CYS A 524 -10.24 -12.43 -6.05
N VAL A 525 -11.29 -12.17 -6.85
CA VAL A 525 -11.62 -12.98 -8.03
C VAL A 525 -10.48 -12.98 -9.06
N CYS A 526 -9.90 -11.81 -9.37
CA CYS A 526 -8.76 -11.71 -10.30
C CYS A 526 -7.55 -12.52 -9.84
N LEU A 527 -7.19 -12.48 -8.55
CA LEU A 527 -6.08 -13.24 -7.99
C LEU A 527 -6.35 -14.75 -7.96
N VAL A 528 -7.59 -15.17 -7.69
CA VAL A 528 -7.98 -16.59 -7.71
C VAL A 528 -7.94 -17.16 -9.14
N LEU A 529 -8.46 -16.43 -10.12
CA LEU A 529 -8.37 -16.80 -11.54
C LEU A 529 -6.90 -16.89 -12.01
N TRP A 530 -6.07 -15.91 -11.61
CA TRP A 530 -4.64 -15.90 -11.91
C TRP A 530 -3.88 -17.06 -11.22
N LEU A 531 -4.22 -17.39 -9.97
CA LEU A 531 -3.70 -18.55 -9.24
C LEU A 531 -3.99 -19.87 -10.00
N PHE A 532 -5.22 -20.09 -10.45
CA PHE A 532 -5.54 -21.25 -11.27
C PHE A 532 -4.75 -21.27 -12.58
N LEU A 533 -4.62 -20.13 -13.26
CA LEU A 533 -3.88 -20.02 -14.52
C LEU A 533 -2.39 -20.36 -14.34
N ILE A 534 -1.74 -19.89 -13.26
CA ILE A 534 -0.34 -20.27 -12.93
C ILE A 534 -0.23 -21.76 -12.70
N LEU A 535 -1.12 -22.36 -11.89
CA LEU A 535 -1.06 -23.78 -11.56
C LEU A 535 -1.24 -24.64 -12.81
N ILE A 536 -2.13 -24.23 -13.73
CA ILE A 536 -2.30 -24.87 -15.04
C ILE A 536 -1.03 -24.72 -15.88
N LEU A 537 -0.52 -23.51 -16.12
CA LEU A 537 0.66 -23.31 -16.97
C LEU A 537 1.92 -23.97 -16.40
N GLN A 538 2.17 -23.88 -15.09
CA GLN A 538 3.32 -24.53 -14.45
C GLN A 538 3.18 -26.06 -14.36
N SER A 539 1.99 -26.63 -14.58
CA SER A 539 1.83 -28.07 -14.84
C SER A 539 2.20 -28.49 -16.28
N LYS A 540 2.20 -27.53 -17.22
CA LYS A 540 2.52 -27.75 -18.64
C LYS A 540 3.98 -27.40 -18.99
N LEU A 541 4.57 -26.42 -18.32
CA LEU A 541 5.99 -26.10 -18.52
C LEU A 541 6.88 -27.23 -17.97
N PRO A 542 7.89 -27.69 -18.73
CA PRO A 542 8.78 -28.74 -18.26
C PRO A 542 9.57 -28.27 -17.03
N ARG A 543 9.60 -29.11 -15.99
CA ARG A 543 10.56 -28.95 -14.88
C ARG A 543 11.97 -29.09 -15.45
N GLN A 544 12.69 -27.99 -15.60
CA GLN A 544 14.14 -28.07 -15.78
C GLN A 544 14.72 -28.73 -14.52
N LYS A 545 15.43 -29.84 -14.70
CA LYS A 545 16.36 -30.33 -13.68
C LYS A 545 17.35 -29.20 -13.41
N LYS A 546 17.56 -28.82 -12.14
CA LYS A 546 18.76 -28.04 -11.81
C LYS A 546 19.96 -28.88 -12.23
N ILE A 547 20.74 -28.36 -13.17
CA ILE A 547 22.02 -28.92 -13.54
C ILE A 547 22.89 -28.80 -12.30
N ASN A 548 23.20 -29.92 -11.67
CA ASN A 548 23.94 -29.93 -10.42
C ASN A 548 25.41 -29.81 -10.78
N TYR A 549 25.93 -28.57 -10.89
CA TYR A 549 27.28 -28.31 -11.40
C TYR A 549 28.38 -29.05 -10.62
N SER A 550 28.19 -29.28 -9.33
CA SER A 550 29.08 -30.13 -8.52
C SER A 550 29.19 -31.58 -9.02
N ARG A 551 28.17 -32.09 -9.74
CA ARG A 551 28.16 -33.40 -10.39
C ARG A 551 28.66 -33.38 -11.84
N LEU A 552 28.80 -32.21 -12.46
CA LEU A 552 29.56 -32.06 -13.70
C LEU A 552 31.05 -31.95 -13.39
N LEU A 553 31.42 -31.06 -12.47
CA LEU A 553 32.80 -30.89 -12.01
C LEU A 553 33.38 -32.19 -11.41
N ALA A 554 32.58 -32.96 -10.66
CA ALA A 554 32.99 -34.27 -10.14
C ALA A 554 32.95 -35.41 -11.18
N ALA A 555 32.44 -35.17 -12.40
CA ALA A 555 32.51 -36.11 -13.52
C ALA A 555 33.72 -35.79 -14.40
N ASP A 556 33.99 -34.52 -14.70
CA ASP A 556 35.25 -34.09 -15.32
C ASP A 556 36.44 -34.59 -14.48
N SER A 557 36.39 -34.44 -13.15
CA SER A 557 37.42 -34.95 -12.24
C SER A 557 37.42 -36.48 -12.03
N SER A 558 36.55 -37.25 -12.69
CA SER A 558 36.58 -38.73 -12.67
C SER A 558 36.90 -39.34 -14.03
N ASP A 559 36.65 -38.61 -15.11
CA ASP A 559 36.88 -39.05 -16.49
C ASP A 559 38.24 -38.55 -17.03
N MET A 560 38.90 -37.60 -16.34
CA MET A 560 40.33 -37.33 -16.49
C MET A 560 41.16 -38.55 -16.07
N SER A 561 41.65 -39.31 -17.05
CA SER A 561 42.63 -40.37 -16.83
C SER A 561 44.02 -39.77 -16.58
N ASP A 562 44.88 -40.49 -15.83
CA ASP A 562 46.20 -40.02 -15.40
C ASP A 562 47.14 -39.58 -16.55
N SER A 563 46.84 -39.93 -17.81
CA SER A 563 47.55 -39.48 -19.01
C SER A 563 47.52 -37.97 -19.22
N ASP A 564 46.41 -37.31 -18.88
CA ASP A 564 46.14 -35.96 -19.36
C ASP A 564 46.72 -34.91 -18.40
N GLU A 565 46.76 -35.19 -17.09
CA GLU A 565 47.48 -34.34 -16.13
C GLU A 565 48.99 -34.27 -16.40
N GLU A 566 49.62 -35.32 -16.93
CA GLU A 566 51.06 -35.31 -17.22
C GLU A 566 51.38 -34.37 -18.40
N ASN A 567 50.50 -34.33 -19.40
CA ASN A 567 50.55 -33.39 -20.51
C ASN A 567 50.19 -31.95 -20.08
N GLU A 568 49.20 -31.78 -19.18
CA GLU A 568 48.86 -30.49 -18.58
C GLU A 568 49.97 -29.93 -17.67
N ARG A 569 50.80 -30.78 -17.06
CA ARG A 569 52.00 -30.35 -16.33
C ARG A 569 53.12 -29.88 -17.26
N ASP A 570 53.38 -30.58 -18.37
CA ASP A 570 54.52 -30.27 -19.24
C ASP A 570 54.34 -28.94 -20.02
N TRP A 571 53.13 -28.62 -20.53
CA TRP A 571 52.92 -27.31 -21.19
C TRP A 571 53.05 -26.14 -20.22
N LEU A 572 52.64 -26.28 -18.95
CA LEU A 572 52.77 -25.25 -17.93
C LEU A 572 54.23 -24.98 -17.57
N VAL A 573 55.04 -26.04 -17.43
CA VAL A 573 56.50 -25.94 -17.25
C VAL A 573 57.18 -25.31 -18.47
N LYS A 574 56.66 -25.56 -19.67
CA LYS A 574 57.15 -24.98 -20.93
C LYS A 574 56.83 -23.50 -21.05
N ALA A 575 55.58 -23.09 -20.78
CA ALA A 575 55.16 -21.70 -20.76
C ALA A 575 55.96 -20.86 -19.74
N MET A 576 56.18 -21.38 -18.53
CA MET A 576 57.01 -20.70 -17.52
C MET A 576 58.50 -20.60 -17.90
N LYS A 577 59.00 -21.44 -18.82
CA LYS A 577 60.35 -21.27 -19.40
C LYS A 577 60.37 -20.21 -20.48
N ASP A 578 59.36 -20.17 -21.35
CA ASP A 578 59.31 -19.22 -22.46
C ASP A 578 59.12 -17.76 -21.98
N GLU A 579 58.47 -17.52 -20.83
CA GLU A 579 58.46 -16.20 -20.16
C GLU A 579 59.78 -15.82 -19.47
N SER A 580 60.75 -16.73 -19.34
CA SER A 580 62.03 -16.44 -18.66
C SER A 580 63.13 -15.85 -19.55
N PHE A 581 62.86 -15.61 -20.84
CA PHE A 581 63.81 -15.06 -21.81
C PHE A 581 63.19 -13.99 -22.74
N ASN A 582 62.99 -12.77 -22.21
CA ASN A 582 62.97 -11.50 -22.96
C ASN A 582 63.33 -10.32 -22.04
#